data_AF-A0A2G7M1L5-F1
#
_entry.id   AF-A0A2G7M1L5-F1
#
_cell.length_a   1.000
_cell.length_b   1.000
_cell.length_c   1.000
_cell.angle_alpha   90.00
_cell.angle_beta   90.00
_cell.angle_gamma   90.00
#
_symmetry.space_group_name_H-M   'P 1'
#
loop_
_entity.id
_entity.type
_entity.pdbx_description
1 polymer ?
#
loop_
_entity_poly.entity_id
_entity_poly.type
_entity_poly.pdbx_seq_one_letter_code
_entity_poly.pdbx_strand_id
1 'polypeptide(L)'
;MNNGDQYDIQEDLCYAHIVNRHGKGMTATAMVPLVLAKLQSANIVTKRTPNAAALHVSFIRRLLAGKCLKYPAKYTDTVIAQLKYA
;
A
#
# COMPACT_ATOMS: atom_id res chain seq x y z
N MET A 1 -16.13 3.45 16.55
CA MET A 1 -15.36 3.30 15.29
C MET A 1 -13.90 3.44 15.67
N ASN A 2 -13.09 2.39 15.45
CA ASN A 2 -11.68 2.41 15.85
C ASN A 2 -10.88 3.27 14.88
N ASN A 3 -10.30 4.37 15.36
CA ASN A 3 -9.44 5.27 14.60
C ASN A 3 -8.20 4.56 14.00
N GLY A 4 -7.91 3.32 14.37
CA GLY A 4 -6.84 2.50 13.79
C GLY A 4 -7.04 2.17 12.30
N ASP A 5 -8.29 2.09 11.83
CA ASP A 5 -8.58 1.69 10.44
C ASP A 5 -8.36 2.81 9.41
N GLN A 6 -8.54 4.08 9.82
CA GLN A 6 -8.42 5.24 8.92
C GLN A 6 -6.96 5.55 8.56
N TYR A 7 -6.03 5.40 9.50
CA TYR A 7 -4.59 5.59 9.23
C TYR A 7 -4.04 4.52 8.29
N ASP A 8 -4.62 3.31 8.30
CA ASP A 8 -4.16 2.19 7.48
C ASP A 8 -4.55 2.40 5.99
N ILE A 9 -5.67 3.05 5.69
CA ILE A 9 -6.08 3.32 4.29
C ILE A 9 -5.24 4.43 3.64
N GLN A 10 -4.95 5.52 4.36
CA GLN A 10 -4.09 6.59 3.83
C GLN A 10 -2.65 6.10 3.58
N GLU A 11 -2.15 5.24 4.47
CA GLU A 11 -0.91 4.54 4.26
C GLU A 11 -1.01 3.63 3.02
N ASP A 12 -2.03 2.77 2.92
CA ASP A 12 -2.26 1.90 1.76
C ASP A 12 -2.32 2.67 0.43
N LEU A 13 -2.89 3.88 0.40
CA LEU A 13 -2.90 4.75 -0.79
C LEU A 13 -1.49 5.17 -1.21
N CYS A 14 -0.60 5.44 -0.26
CA CYS A 14 0.80 5.76 -0.57
C CYS A 14 1.54 4.53 -1.15
N TYR A 15 1.29 3.34 -0.61
CA TYR A 15 1.83 2.10 -1.17
C TYR A 15 1.27 1.85 -2.58
N ALA A 16 -0.04 2.04 -2.77
CA ALA A 16 -0.71 1.85 -4.05
C ALA A 16 -0.21 2.83 -5.11
N HIS A 17 -0.01 4.10 -4.78
CA HIS A 17 0.56 5.10 -5.68
C HIS A 17 1.91 4.65 -6.27
N ILE A 18 2.82 4.17 -5.41
CA ILE A 18 4.13 3.68 -5.85
C ILE A 18 3.99 2.39 -6.65
N VAL A 19 3.11 1.48 -6.25
CA VAL A 19 2.84 0.22 -6.98
C VAL A 19 2.25 0.49 -8.37
N ASN A 20 1.32 1.43 -8.51
CA ASN A 20 0.71 1.80 -9.79
C ASN A 20 1.75 2.38 -10.75
N ARG A 21 2.67 3.20 -10.22
CA ARG A 21 3.71 3.88 -11.01
C ARG A 21 4.91 2.98 -11.37
N HIS A 22 5.33 2.11 -10.46
CA HIS A 22 6.61 1.36 -10.57
C HIS A 22 6.45 -0.17 -10.54
N GLY A 23 5.25 -0.70 -10.29
CA GLY A 23 5.02 -2.12 -9.98
C GLY A 23 5.37 -3.11 -11.10
N LYS A 24 5.45 -2.66 -12.36
CA LYS A 24 5.84 -3.51 -13.50
C LYS A 24 7.36 -3.63 -13.68
N GLY A 25 8.12 -2.62 -13.30
CA GLY A 25 9.56 -2.53 -13.58
C GLY A 25 10.47 -2.63 -12.35
N MET A 26 9.90 -2.67 -11.14
CA MET A 26 10.65 -2.58 -9.89
C MET A 26 10.30 -3.72 -8.93
N THR A 27 11.28 -4.21 -8.16
CA THR A 27 11.04 -5.19 -7.11
C THR A 27 10.38 -4.55 -5.89
N ALA A 28 9.74 -5.35 -5.03
CA ALA A 28 9.11 -4.85 -3.81
C ALA A 28 10.10 -4.07 -2.92
N THR A 29 11.29 -4.63 -2.71
CA THR A 29 12.37 -4.01 -1.92
C THR A 29 12.85 -2.69 -2.52
N ALA A 30 12.98 -2.60 -3.85
CA ALA A 30 13.43 -1.39 -4.51
C ALA A 30 12.38 -0.25 -4.46
N MET A 31 11.09 -0.56 -4.27
CA MET A 31 10.07 0.48 -4.05
C MET A 31 9.99 0.97 -2.61
N VAL A 32 10.55 0.25 -1.62
CA VAL A 32 10.44 0.64 -0.20
C VAL A 32 10.95 2.08 0.04
N PRO A 33 12.12 2.51 -0.47
CA PRO A 33 12.56 3.89 -0.30
C PRO A 33 11.57 4.92 -0.88
N LEU A 34 10.94 4.60 -2.02
CA LEU A 34 9.96 5.48 -2.67
C LEU A 34 8.66 5.58 -1.85
N VAL A 35 8.23 4.47 -1.27
CA VAL A 35 7.07 4.45 -0.37
C VAL A 35 7.36 5.25 0.89
N LEU A 36 8.52 5.05 1.52
CA LEU A 36 8.90 5.79 2.73
C LEU A 36 8.98 7.30 2.46
N ALA A 37 9.56 7.71 1.33
CA ALA A 37 9.56 9.12 0.92
C ALA A 37 8.15 9.67 0.68
N LYS A 38 7.26 8.87 0.06
CA LYS A 38 5.86 9.26 -0.16
C LYS A 38 5.10 9.43 1.16
N LEU A 39 5.25 8.50 2.09
CA LEU A 39 4.65 8.56 3.42
C LEU A 39 5.13 9.79 4.19
N GLN A 40 6.43 10.07 4.14
CA GLN A 40 7.00 11.29 4.73
C GLN A 40 6.40 12.56 4.13
N SER A 41 6.26 12.63 2.79
CA SER A 41 5.64 13.79 2.14
C SER A 41 4.15 13.97 2.46
N ALA A 42 3.47 12.87 2.83
CA ALA A 42 2.07 12.87 3.24
C ALA A 42 1.88 13.10 4.75
N ASN A 43 2.96 13.34 5.51
CA ASN A 43 2.95 13.41 6.98
C ASN A 43 2.36 12.15 7.66
N ILE A 44 2.55 10.98 7.03
CA ILE A 44 2.09 9.69 7.56
C ILE A 44 3.26 9.00 8.25
N VAL A 45 3.14 8.77 9.56
CA VAL A 45 4.12 8.03 10.33
C VAL A 45 3.87 6.54 10.20
N THR A 46 4.72 5.84 9.46
CA THR A 46 4.68 4.38 9.40
C THR A 46 5.48 3.76 10.56
N LYS A 47 4.91 2.74 11.18
CA LYS A 47 5.60 1.89 12.17
C LYS A 47 6.22 0.64 11.53
N ARG A 48 6.07 0.46 10.21
CA ARG A 48 6.53 -0.73 9.49
C ARG A 48 8.06 -0.69 9.35
N THR A 49 8.71 -1.81 9.68
CA THR A 49 10.13 -2.03 9.34
C THR A 49 10.29 -2.14 7.82
N PRO A 50 11.50 -1.96 7.26
CA PRO A 50 11.71 -2.09 5.82
C PRO A 50 11.24 -3.44 5.23
N ASN A 51 11.43 -4.53 5.97
CA ASN A 51 10.95 -5.86 5.57
C ASN A 51 9.42 -5.93 5.57
N ALA A 52 8.77 -5.38 6.60
CA ALA A 52 7.32 -5.32 6.65
C ALA A 52 6.74 -4.44 5.52
N ALA A 53 7.42 -3.34 5.19
CA ALA A 53 7.05 -2.48 4.06
C ALA A 53 7.18 -3.23 2.71
N ALA A 54 8.25 -4.00 2.49
CA ALA A 54 8.41 -4.80 1.27
C ALA A 54 7.31 -5.88 1.12
N LEU A 55 6.95 -6.55 2.23
CA LEU A 55 5.83 -7.49 2.26
C LEU A 55 4.51 -6.78 1.94
N HIS A 56 4.31 -5.58 2.48
CA HIS A 56 3.10 -4.79 2.26
C HIS A 56 2.99 -4.30 0.81
N VAL A 57 4.09 -3.84 0.19
CA VAL A 57 4.17 -3.54 -1.24
C VAL A 57 3.78 -4.76 -2.08
N SER A 58 4.28 -5.95 -1.72
CA SER A 58 3.96 -7.20 -2.42
C SER A 58 2.49 -7.60 -2.25
N PHE A 59 1.91 -7.31 -1.09
CA PHE A 59 0.50 -7.50 -0.83
C PHE A 59 -0.36 -6.55 -1.67
N ILE A 60 -0.10 -5.24 -1.63
CA ILE A 60 -0.84 -4.23 -2.42
C ILE A 60 -0.75 -4.54 -3.92
N ARG A 61 0.43 -4.92 -4.42
CA ARG A 61 0.57 -5.37 -5.82
C ARG A 61 -0.35 -6.55 -6.17
N ARG A 62 -0.40 -7.57 -5.32
CA ARG A 62 -1.27 -8.73 -5.55
C ARG A 62 -2.75 -8.37 -5.43
N LEU A 63 -3.09 -7.50 -4.48
CA LEU A 63 -4.45 -6.99 -4.27
C LEU A 63 -4.95 -6.28 -5.53
N LEU A 64 -4.17 -5.33 -6.06
CA LEU A 64 -4.52 -4.55 -7.25
C LEU A 64 -4.59 -5.41 -8.53
N ALA A 65 -3.79 -6.48 -8.59
CA ALA A 65 -3.82 -7.44 -9.69
C ALA A 65 -4.94 -8.49 -9.57
N GLY A 66 -5.77 -8.46 -8.52
CA GLY A 66 -6.82 -9.46 -8.28
C GLY A 66 -6.27 -10.86 -7.94
N LYS A 67 -5.04 -10.94 -7.44
CA LYS A 67 -4.33 -12.21 -7.15
C LYS A 67 -4.33 -12.57 -5.66
N CYS A 68 -5.10 -11.87 -4.82
CA CYS A 68 -5.24 -12.19 -3.40
C CYS A 68 -6.43 -13.12 -3.18
N LEU A 69 -6.18 -14.30 -2.60
CA LEU A 69 -7.23 -15.27 -2.22
C LEU A 69 -8.03 -14.82 -0.98
N LYS A 70 -7.38 -14.10 -0.06
CA LYS A 70 -7.97 -13.54 1.15
C LYS A 70 -7.28 -12.23 1.50
N TYR A 71 -8.04 -11.24 1.93
CA TYR A 71 -7.54 -9.97 2.43
C TYR A 71 -8.46 -9.44 3.55
N PRO A 72 -7.97 -8.52 4.41
CA PRO A 72 -8.77 -7.91 5.46
C PRO A 72 -10.08 -7.28 4.96
N ALA A 73 -11.14 -7.35 5.77
CA ALA A 73 -12.48 -6.87 5.41
C ALA A 73 -12.54 -5.36 5.07
N LYS A 74 -11.54 -4.58 5.47
CA LYS A 74 -11.41 -3.16 5.10
C LYS A 74 -11.22 -2.94 3.59
N TYR A 75 -10.72 -3.93 2.84
CA TYR A 75 -10.55 -3.82 1.39
C TYR A 75 -11.85 -4.16 0.67
N THR A 76 -12.85 -3.31 0.81
CA THR A 76 -14.08 -3.38 0.02
C THR A 76 -13.79 -3.05 -1.45
N ASP A 77 -14.72 -3.37 -2.36
CA ASP A 77 -14.59 -3.01 -3.78
C ASP A 77 -14.34 -1.52 -3.98
N THR A 78 -14.97 -0.66 -3.16
CA THR A 78 -14.76 0.78 -3.17
C THR A 78 -13.32 1.15 -2.79
N VAL A 79 -12.77 0.55 -1.74
CA VAL A 79 -11.37 0.80 -1.33
C VAL A 79 -10.41 0.29 -2.40
N ILE A 80 -10.64 -0.91 -2.95
CA ILE A 80 -9.80 -1.45 -4.02
C ILE A 80 -9.83 -0.54 -5.25
N ALA A 81 -11.00 0.00 -5.61
CA ALA A 81 -11.12 0.98 -6.68
C ALA A 81 -10.31 2.24 -6.38
N GLN A 82 -10.40 2.81 -5.17
CA GLN A 82 -9.60 3.96 -4.76
C GLN A 82 -8.10 3.69 -4.88
N LEU A 83 -7.63 2.53 -4.43
CA LEU A 83 -6.22 2.13 -4.52
C LEU A 83 -5.75 1.96 -5.99
N LYS A 84 -6.62 1.48 -6.89
CA LYS A 84 -6.30 1.36 -8.33
C LYS A 84 -6.06 2.71 -9.02
N TYR A 85 -6.63 3.79 -8.49
CA TYR A 85 -6.52 5.15 -9.05
C TYR A 85 -5.68 6.11 -8.21
N ALA A 86 -4.97 5.59 -7.20
CA ALA A 86 -4.05 6.34 -6.34
C ALA A 86 -2.73 6.71 -7.04
#